data_AF-A0A2H5QMA3-F1
#
_entry.id   AF-A0A2H5QMA3-F1
#
_cell.length_a   1.000
_cell.length_b   1.000
_cell.length_c   1.000
_cell.angle_alpha   90.00
_cell.angle_beta   90.00
_cell.angle_gamma   90.00
#
_symmetry.space_group_name_H-M   'P 1'
#
loop_
_entity.id
_entity.type
_entity.pdbx_description
1 polymer ?
#
loop_
_entity_poly.entity_id
_entity_poly.type
_entity_poly.pdbx_seq_one_letter_code
_entity_poly.pdbx_strand_id
1 'polypeptide(L)'
;MINTYILSFCGIVVDYNDQMKIPYLRSRIEERTEKVVSLRTDTGGEVANQAMHVPFYIPKVPGRLYYYFGKPIETKGRKQELRDKKKAQELYLQVKSEVEKCIAYLKEKRESDPYRNILSRLIHQAAHGLTSQIPTFEL
;
A
#
# COMPACT_ATOMS: atom_id res chain seq x y z
N MET A 1 -12.77 -13.19 -7.99
CA MET A 1 -11.54 -12.41 -8.28
C MET A 1 -11.60 -11.10 -7.50
N ILE A 2 -11.44 -11.16 -6.18
CA ILE A 2 -11.43 -9.97 -5.32
C ILE A 2 -9.98 -9.49 -5.28
N ASN A 3 -9.79 -8.29 -5.82
CA ASN A 3 -8.55 -7.58 -6.00
C ASN A 3 -7.57 -7.71 -4.82
N THR A 4 -6.41 -8.28 -5.09
CA THR A 4 -5.21 -8.32 -4.24
C THR A 4 -4.53 -6.94 -4.16
N TYR A 5 -5.28 -5.86 -3.99
CA TYR A 5 -4.76 -4.49 -3.82
C TYR A 5 -4.84 -4.00 -2.37
N ILE A 6 -4.88 -4.91 -1.40
CA ILE A 6 -4.53 -4.57 -0.02
C ILE A 6 -3.01 -4.44 0.02
N LEU A 7 -2.54 -3.20 -0.09
CA LEU A 7 -1.23 -2.67 0.32
C LEU A 7 -0.21 -3.72 0.78
N SER A 8 0.44 -4.40 -0.17
CA SER A 8 1.64 -5.18 0.10
C SER A 8 2.80 -4.19 0.32
N PHE A 9 2.96 -3.75 1.59
CA PHE A 9 4.08 -2.94 2.07
C PHE A 9 5.43 -3.70 2.03
N CYS A 10 5.40 -4.99 1.71
CA CYS A 10 6.54 -5.88 1.79
C CYS A 10 6.54 -6.91 0.66
N GLY A 11 7.70 -7.12 0.02
CA GLY A 11 7.93 -8.28 -0.85
C GLY A 11 8.37 -9.49 -0.04
N ILE A 12 7.90 -10.68 -0.40
CA ILE A 12 8.48 -11.95 0.10
C ILE A 12 9.77 -12.17 -0.68
N VAL A 13 10.88 -12.36 0.02
CA VAL A 13 12.20 -12.53 -0.61
C VAL A 13 12.76 -13.92 -0.40
N VAL A 14 12.45 -14.53 0.75
CA VAL A 14 12.82 -15.91 1.02
C VAL A 14 11.58 -16.61 1.55
N ASP A 15 11.00 -17.48 0.72
CA ASP A 15 9.88 -18.30 1.12
C ASP A 15 10.34 -19.50 1.97
N TYR A 16 9.39 -20.31 2.42
CA TYR A 16 9.70 -21.48 3.24
C TYR A 16 10.61 -22.49 2.53
N ASN A 17 10.39 -22.79 1.26
CA ASN A 17 11.18 -23.77 0.52
C ASN A 17 12.63 -23.30 0.36
N ASP A 18 12.83 -22.00 0.19
CA ASP A 18 14.16 -21.41 0.16
C ASP A 18 14.86 -21.42 1.54
N GLN A 19 14.11 -21.20 2.62
CA GLN A 19 14.64 -21.31 3.98
C GLN A 19 15.09 -22.74 4.30
N MET A 20 14.34 -23.75 3.85
CA MET A 20 14.67 -25.16 4.06
C MET A 20 15.96 -25.60 3.34
N LYS A 21 16.41 -24.85 2.32
CA LYS A 21 17.71 -25.07 1.65
C LYS A 21 18.90 -24.55 2.46
N ILE A 22 18.68 -23.67 3.44
CA ILE A 22 19.74 -23.09 4.28
C ILE A 22 19.81 -23.89 5.60
N PRO A 23 20.88 -24.67 5.86
CA PRO A 23 20.94 -25.63 6.97
C PRO A 23 20.63 -25.03 8.35
N TYR A 24 21.10 -23.80 8.59
CA TYR A 24 20.87 -23.09 9.85
C TYR A 24 19.42 -22.62 10.06
N LEU A 25 18.74 -22.20 8.98
CA LEU A 25 17.34 -21.79 9.06
C LEU A 25 16.43 -23.02 9.18
N ARG A 26 16.75 -24.07 8.41
CA ARG A 26 16.09 -25.36 8.49
C ARG A 26 16.08 -25.91 9.91
N SER A 27 17.23 -26.02 10.57
CA SER A 27 17.31 -26.56 11.93
C SER A 27 16.50 -25.74 12.95
N ARG A 28 16.50 -24.41 12.80
CA ARG A 28 15.69 -23.50 13.63
C ARG A 28 14.19 -23.63 13.41
N ILE A 29 13.77 -23.87 12.17
CA ILE A 29 12.36 -24.06 11.81
C ILE A 29 11.88 -25.42 12.33
N GLU A 30 12.70 -26.47 12.16
CA GLU A 30 12.44 -27.82 12.67
C GLU A 30 12.34 -27.81 14.21
N GLU A 31 13.31 -27.24 14.92
CA GLU A 31 13.30 -27.12 16.39
C GLU A 31 12.06 -26.39 16.92
N ARG A 32 11.62 -25.34 16.22
CA ARG A 32 10.42 -24.58 16.60
C ARG A 32 9.13 -25.33 16.25
N THR A 33 9.11 -26.06 15.14
CA THR A 33 7.96 -26.87 14.74
C THR A 33 7.78 -28.05 15.70
N GLU A 34 8.85 -28.70 16.15
CA GLU A 34 8.80 -29.77 17.16
C GLU A 34 8.28 -29.33 18.52
N LYS A 35 8.52 -28.06 18.89
CA LYS A 35 8.01 -27.47 20.15
C LYS A 35 6.54 -27.06 20.08
N VAL A 36 5.94 -27.05 18.90
CA VAL A 36 4.52 -26.72 18.71
C VAL A 36 3.72 -28.02 18.68
N VAL A 37 2.77 -28.16 19.61
CA VAL A 37 1.88 -29.33 19.67
C VAL A 37 1.07 -29.43 18.37
N SER A 38 1.15 -30.57 17.69
CA SER A 38 0.32 -30.85 16.53
C SER A 38 -1.14 -30.91 16.93
N LEU A 39 -1.96 -30.00 16.38
CA LEU A 39 -3.37 -29.87 16.74
C LEU A 39 -4.29 -30.76 15.87
N ARG A 40 -3.75 -31.46 14.87
CA ARG A 40 -4.52 -32.20 13.85
C ARG A 40 -3.99 -33.61 13.61
N THR A 41 -3.89 -34.39 14.69
CA THR A 41 -3.35 -35.77 14.67
C THR A 41 -4.25 -36.80 13.99
N ASP A 42 -5.52 -36.44 13.72
CA ASP A 42 -6.58 -37.27 13.15
C ASP A 42 -6.73 -37.14 11.62
N THR A 43 -5.96 -36.24 11.00
CA THR A 43 -5.99 -35.99 9.55
C THR A 43 -4.68 -36.42 8.89
N GLY A 44 -4.76 -36.95 7.66
CA GLY A 44 -3.60 -37.38 6.88
C GLY A 44 -3.39 -36.54 5.61
N GLY A 45 -2.21 -36.65 5.01
CA GLY A 45 -1.87 -35.94 3.76
C GLY A 45 -1.45 -34.49 3.97
N GLU A 46 -1.54 -33.65 2.93
CA GLU A 46 -1.10 -32.24 2.96
C GLU A 46 -1.82 -31.41 4.04
N VAL A 47 -3.06 -31.76 4.36
CA VAL A 47 -3.89 -31.08 5.38
C VAL A 47 -3.35 -31.29 6.80
N ALA A 48 -2.57 -32.35 7.00
CA ALA A 48 -1.90 -32.68 8.26
C ALA A 48 -0.57 -31.92 8.43
N ASN A 49 -0.07 -31.26 7.38
CA ASN A 49 1.21 -30.56 7.42
C ASN A 49 1.05 -29.21 8.14
N GLN A 50 1.66 -29.10 9.34
CA GLN A 50 1.64 -27.91 10.18
C GLN A 50 3.03 -27.28 10.33
N ALA A 51 3.90 -27.43 9.33
CA ALA A 51 5.23 -26.82 9.36
C ALA A 51 5.12 -25.30 9.57
N MET A 52 5.94 -24.76 10.47
CA MET A 52 5.93 -23.35 10.79
C MET A 52 6.55 -22.54 9.64
N HIS A 53 5.72 -21.75 8.94
CA HIS A 53 6.18 -20.84 7.89
C HIS A 53 6.61 -19.50 8.47
N VAL A 54 7.89 -19.14 8.33
CA VAL A 54 8.43 -17.84 8.77
C VAL A 54 8.97 -17.06 7.58
N PRO A 55 8.13 -16.54 6.67
CA PRO A 55 8.59 -15.81 5.50
C PRO A 55 9.47 -14.61 5.88
N PHE A 56 10.59 -14.44 5.16
CA PHE A 56 11.40 -13.23 5.27
C PHE A 56 10.89 -12.16 4.30
N TYR A 57 10.84 -10.96 4.82
CA TYR A 57 10.10 -9.82 4.31
C TYR A 57 11.07 -8.66 4.07
N ILE A 58 11.14 -8.12 2.86
CA ILE A 58 11.84 -6.85 2.60
C ILE A 58 10.82 -5.71 2.49
N PRO A 59 10.87 -4.70 3.38
CA PRO A 59 9.97 -3.56 3.31
C PRO A 59 10.19 -2.83 1.99
N LYS A 60 9.11 -2.55 1.27
CA LYS A 60 9.19 -1.67 0.10
C LYS A 60 9.44 -0.26 0.59
N VAL A 61 10.43 0.41 0.01
CA VAL A 61 10.74 1.81 0.33
C VAL A 61 9.51 2.67 0.01
N PRO A 62 8.95 3.39 0.99
CA PRO A 62 7.77 4.20 0.75
C PRO A 62 8.11 5.37 -0.19
N GLY A 63 7.35 5.47 -1.28
CA GLY A 63 7.38 6.65 -2.15
C GLY A 63 6.80 7.89 -1.45
N ARG A 64 6.98 9.06 -2.06
CA ARG A 64 6.30 10.30 -1.61
C ARG A 64 4.79 10.11 -1.71
N LEU A 65 4.04 10.64 -0.73
CA LEU A 65 2.59 10.71 -0.77
C LEU A 65 2.16 12.02 -1.43
N TYR A 66 1.15 11.93 -2.30
CA TYR A 66 0.64 13.05 -3.09
C TYR A 66 -0.82 13.29 -2.72
N TYR A 67 -1.14 14.53 -2.36
CA TYR A 67 -2.48 14.96 -2.01
C TYR A 67 -2.80 16.22 -2.79
N TYR A 68 -4.01 16.30 -3.33
CA TYR A 68 -4.51 17.48 -4.01
C TYR A 68 -5.97 17.67 -3.64
N PHE A 69 -6.30 18.84 -3.10
CA PHE A 69 -7.64 19.21 -2.68
C PHE A 69 -8.25 20.09 -3.75
N GLY A 70 -9.28 19.55 -4.42
CA GLY A 70 -10.04 20.29 -5.42
C GLY A 70 -10.93 21.37 -4.79
N LYS A 71 -11.66 22.08 -5.66
CA LYS A 71 -12.62 23.10 -5.22
C LYS A 71 -13.72 22.46 -4.36
N PRO A 72 -14.17 23.13 -3.28
CA PRO A 72 -15.29 22.67 -2.48
C PRO A 72 -16.56 22.51 -3.32
N ILE A 73 -17.35 21.48 -3.02
CA ILE A 73 -18.66 21.26 -3.64
C ILE A 73 -19.74 21.80 -2.72
N GLU A 74 -20.33 22.94 -3.08
CA GLU A 74 -21.38 23.56 -2.29
C GLU A 74 -22.71 22.80 -2.45
N THR A 75 -23.17 22.25 -1.34
CA THR A 75 -24.48 21.55 -1.24
C THR A 75 -25.48 22.31 -0.37
N LYS A 76 -25.05 23.39 0.29
CA LYS A 76 -25.90 24.25 1.10
C LYS A 76 -26.98 24.88 0.21
N GLY A 77 -28.24 24.81 0.64
CA GLY A 77 -29.38 25.31 -0.14
C GLY A 77 -29.96 24.33 -1.18
N ARG A 78 -29.27 23.24 -1.51
CA ARG A 78 -29.69 22.29 -2.57
C ARG A 78 -30.50 21.08 -2.05
N LYS A 79 -31.08 21.17 -0.84
CA LYS A 79 -31.71 20.02 -0.15
C LYS A 79 -32.84 19.36 -0.95
N GLN A 80 -33.66 20.13 -1.66
CA GLN A 80 -34.75 19.58 -2.49
C GLN A 80 -34.23 19.01 -3.81
N GLU A 81 -33.24 19.66 -4.43
CA GLU A 81 -32.58 19.20 -5.65
C GLU A 81 -31.89 17.84 -5.44
N LEU A 82 -31.25 17.63 -4.29
CA LEU A 82 -30.62 16.36 -3.93
C LEU A 82 -31.62 15.20 -3.69
N ARG A 83 -32.92 15.50 -3.52
CA ARG A 83 -33.97 14.47 -3.45
C ARG A 83 -34.44 14.03 -4.83
N ASP A 84 -34.19 14.82 -5.86
CA ASP A 84 -34.46 14.44 -7.24
C ASP A 84 -33.35 13.51 -7.73
N LYS A 85 -33.74 12.29 -8.12
CA LYS A 85 -32.80 11.25 -8.57
C LYS A 85 -31.96 11.70 -9.77
N LYS A 86 -32.52 12.44 -10.73
CA LYS A 86 -31.80 12.90 -11.92
C LYS A 86 -30.78 13.96 -11.56
N LYS A 87 -31.17 14.95 -10.74
CA LYS A 87 -30.26 16.03 -10.34
C LYS A 87 -29.15 15.55 -9.39
N ALA A 88 -29.47 14.61 -8.50
CA ALA A 88 -28.47 13.94 -7.67
C ALA A 88 -27.45 13.15 -8.53
N GLN A 89 -27.92 12.47 -9.58
CA GLN A 89 -27.05 11.75 -10.52
C GLN A 89 -26.13 12.70 -11.28
N GLU A 90 -26.64 13.85 -11.73
CA GLU A 90 -25.85 14.88 -12.42
C GLU A 90 -24.73 15.42 -11.52
N LEU A 91 -25.07 15.78 -10.26
CA LEU A 91 -24.08 16.21 -9.29
C LEU A 91 -23.03 15.13 -9.02
N TYR A 92 -23.44 13.87 -8.88
CA TYR A 92 -22.51 12.77 -8.69
C TYR A 92 -21.51 12.66 -9.85
N LEU A 93 -21.97 12.75 -11.10
CA LEU A 93 -21.09 12.69 -12.28
C LEU A 93 -20.12 13.88 -12.32
N GLN A 94 -20.59 15.07 -11.94
CA GLN A 94 -19.73 16.24 -11.83
C GLN A 94 -18.62 16.02 -10.77
N VAL A 95 -18.98 15.57 -9.57
CA VAL A 95 -18.01 15.30 -8.49
C VAL A 95 -17.01 14.22 -8.93
N LYS A 96 -17.50 13.15 -9.55
CA LYS A 96 -16.65 12.09 -10.08
C LYS A 96 -15.65 12.63 -11.10
N SER A 97 -16.09 13.45 -12.05
CA SER A 97 -15.21 14.06 -13.05
C SER A 97 -14.14 14.95 -12.42
N GLU A 98 -14.49 15.77 -11.41
CA GLU A 98 -13.52 16.61 -10.71
C GLU A 98 -12.47 15.76 -9.94
N VAL A 99 -12.89 14.68 -9.29
CA VAL A 99 -11.97 13.74 -8.62
C VAL A 99 -11.06 13.05 -9.63
N GLU A 100 -11.58 12.61 -10.77
CA GLU A 100 -10.79 11.99 -11.84
C GLU A 100 -9.73 12.95 -12.39
N LYS A 101 -10.07 14.22 -12.60
CA LYS A 101 -9.11 15.26 -12.99
C LYS A 101 -8.02 15.46 -11.94
N CYS A 102 -8.39 15.51 -10.66
CA CYS A 102 -7.44 15.62 -9.55
C CYS A 102 -6.46 14.44 -9.52
N ILE A 103 -6.97 13.21 -9.72
CA ILE A 103 -6.14 12.00 -9.77
C ILE A 103 -5.22 12.03 -11.00
N ALA A 104 -5.71 12.46 -12.16
CA ALA A 104 -4.91 12.57 -13.38
C ALA A 104 -3.74 13.55 -13.19
N TYR A 105 -4.03 14.73 -12.62
CA TYR A 105 -3.03 15.72 -12.25
C TYR A 105 -1.95 15.13 -11.31
N LEU A 106 -2.38 14.45 -10.23
CA LEU A 106 -1.44 13.84 -9.29
C LEU A 106 -0.57 12.75 -9.92
N LYS A 107 -1.12 11.97 -10.86
CA LYS A 107 -0.34 10.97 -11.61
C LYS A 107 0.73 11.63 -12.47
N GLU A 108 0.38 12.68 -13.20
CA GLU A 108 1.33 13.44 -14.03
C GLU A 108 2.45 14.05 -13.17
N LYS A 109 2.10 14.71 -12.06
CA LYS A 109 3.07 15.30 -11.13
C LYS A 109 3.95 14.24 -10.45
N ARG A 110 3.40 13.06 -10.16
CA ARG A 110 4.17 11.94 -9.62
C ARG A 110 5.21 11.40 -10.59
N GLU A 111 4.91 11.34 -11.88
CA GLU A 111 5.87 10.88 -12.88
C GLU A 111 7.00 11.88 -13.11
N SER A 112 6.71 13.18 -12.98
CA SER A 112 7.69 14.26 -13.14
C SER A 112 8.41 14.68 -11.86
N ASP A 113 8.08 14.11 -10.68
CA ASP A 113 8.66 14.54 -9.39
C ASP A 113 10.14 14.11 -9.24
N PRO A 114 11.10 15.06 -9.18
CA PRO A 114 12.51 14.74 -8.93
C PRO A 114 12.74 14.15 -7.52
N TYR A 115 11.81 14.37 -6.58
CA TYR A 115 11.85 13.91 -5.20
C TYR A 115 10.97 12.69 -4.93
N ARG A 116 10.48 11.99 -5.97
CA ARG A 116 9.70 10.75 -5.85
C ARG A 116 10.42 9.68 -5.03
N ASN A 117 11.74 9.54 -5.25
CA ASN A 117 12.60 8.58 -4.56
C ASN A 117 13.06 9.13 -3.20
N ILE A 118 13.16 8.26 -2.18
CA ILE A 118 13.67 8.64 -0.85
C ILE A 118 15.10 9.18 -0.90
N LEU A 119 15.95 8.66 -1.80
CA LEU A 119 17.35 9.06 -1.90
C LEU A 119 17.49 10.53 -2.31
N SER A 120 16.72 10.98 -3.31
CA SER A 120 16.69 12.39 -3.72
C SER A 120 16.29 13.30 -2.56
N ARG A 121 15.36 12.85 -1.71
CA ARG A 121 14.91 13.59 -0.52
C ARG A 121 15.99 13.66 0.56
N LEU A 122 16.68 12.56 0.82
CA LEU A 122 17.78 12.50 1.79
C LEU A 122 18.95 13.37 1.35
N ILE A 123 19.32 13.36 0.06
CA ILE A 123 20.36 14.24 -0.48
C ILE A 123 19.97 15.71 -0.31
N HIS A 124 18.71 16.06 -0.62
CA HIS A 124 18.22 17.42 -0.43
C HIS A 124 18.32 17.87 1.03
N GLN A 125 17.86 17.02 1.96
CA GLN A 125 17.91 17.30 3.40
C GLN A 125 19.35 17.36 3.92
N ALA A 126 20.27 16.55 3.40
CA ALA A 126 21.68 16.63 3.74
C ALA A 126 22.29 17.98 3.31
N ALA A 127 21.90 18.50 2.14
CA ALA A 127 22.39 19.77 1.62
C ALA A 127 21.73 21.02 2.26
N HIS A 128 20.46 20.95 2.64
CA HIS A 128 19.66 22.11 3.08
C HIS A 128 19.25 22.05 4.56
N GLY A 129 19.60 20.97 5.26
CA GLY A 129 19.22 20.72 6.66
C GLY A 129 18.09 19.71 6.81
N LEU A 130 18.12 18.96 7.92
CA LEU A 130 17.17 17.88 8.24
C LEU A 130 15.71 18.36 8.31
N THR A 131 15.50 19.62 8.70
CA THR A 131 14.18 20.25 8.82
C THR A 131 13.74 20.96 7.54
N SER A 132 14.55 20.95 6.48
CA SER A 132 14.18 21.59 5.23
C SER A 132 12.96 20.93 4.63
N GLN A 133 11.96 21.74 4.30
CA GLN A 133 10.83 21.26 3.50
C GLN A 133 11.32 20.88 2.11
N ILE A 134 10.74 19.83 1.56
CA ILE A 134 11.08 19.32 0.24
C ILE A 134 10.20 20.06 -0.77
N PRO A 135 10.78 20.63 -1.85
CA PRO A 135 10.02 21.34 -2.86
C PRO A 135 8.80 20.54 -3.35
N THR A 136 7.69 21.24 -3.54
CA THR A 136 6.43 20.66 -4.00
C THR A 136 5.89 21.43 -5.19
N PHE A 137 4.87 20.89 -5.84
CA PHE A 137 4.31 21.48 -7.06
C PHE A 137 3.56 22.77 -6.74
N GLU A 138 3.57 23.70 -7.69
CA GLU A 138 2.71 24.87 -7.67
C GLU A 138 1.24 24.45 -7.84
N LEU A 139 0.33 25.21 -7.22
CA LEU A 139 -1.12 24.99 -7.21
C LEU A 139 -1.81 25.90 -8.22
#